data_AF-A0A1J3FKM5-F1
#
_entry.id   AF-A0A1J3FKM5-F1
#
_cell.length_a   1.000
_cell.length_b   1.000
_cell.length_c   1.000
_cell.angle_alpha   90.00
_cell.angle_beta   90.00
_cell.angle_gamma   90.00
#
_symmetry.space_group_name_H-M   'P 1'
#
loop_
_entity.id
_entity.type
_entity.pdbx_description
1 polymer ?
#
loop_
_entity_poly.entity_id
_entity_poly.type
_entity_poly.pdbx_seq_one_letter_code
_entity_poly.pdbx_strand_id
1 'polypeptide(L)'
;ETETSQEQQVIQLVDFPGETEAFELCAKFCYGITITLCAHNVVAVRCAAEYLEMTEEVETENLVQRLELFLTSCVFKSWRDSLVTLQT
;
A
#
# COMPACT_ATOMS: atom_id res chain seq x y z
N GLU A 1 -27.26 -15.24 -31.28
CA GLU A 1 -26.44 -15.21 -30.07
C GLU A 1 -25.16 -14.46 -30.43
N THR A 2 -25.02 -13.21 -29.97
CA THR A 2 -23.85 -12.37 -30.26
C THR A 2 -22.91 -12.47 -29.07
N GLU A 3 -21.80 -13.19 -29.25
CA GLU A 3 -20.68 -13.26 -28.32
C GLU A 3 -19.99 -11.89 -28.25
N THR A 4 -20.30 -11.10 -27.22
CA THR A 4 -19.52 -9.91 -26.87
C THR A 4 -18.19 -10.38 -26.30
N SER A 5 -17.16 -10.45 -27.14
CA SER A 5 -15.77 -10.57 -26.68
C SER A 5 -15.47 -9.35 -25.80
N GLN A 6 -15.33 -9.56 -24.49
CA GLN A 6 -14.99 -8.49 -23.56
C GLN A 6 -13.57 -8.01 -23.87
N GLU A 7 -13.44 -6.79 -24.40
CA GLU A 7 -12.13 -6.16 -24.57
C GLU A 7 -11.49 -5.97 -23.19
N GLN A 8 -10.37 -6.64 -22.97
CA GLN A 8 -9.67 -6.61 -21.70
C GLN A 8 -8.95 -5.26 -21.56
N GLN A 9 -9.50 -4.39 -20.72
CA GLN A 9 -8.95 -3.05 -20.50
C GLN A 9 -7.71 -3.15 -19.61
N VAL A 10 -6.54 -2.84 -20.17
CA VAL A 10 -5.26 -2.87 -19.45
C VAL A 10 -4.97 -1.48 -18.88
N ILE A 11 -4.77 -1.40 -17.56
CA ILE A 11 -4.35 -0.18 -16.86
C ILE A 11 -2.84 -0.30 -16.61
N GLN A 12 -2.07 0.69 -17.05
CA GLN A 12 -0.63 0.78 -16.80
C GLN A 12 -0.33 1.84 -15.76
N LEU A 13 0.32 1.44 -14.68
CA LEU A 13 0.83 2.34 -13.64
C LEU A 13 2.34 2.50 -13.86
N VAL A 14 2.72 3.60 -14.53
CA VAL A 14 4.12 3.91 -14.81
C VAL A 14 4.76 4.53 -13.57
N ASP A 15 6.00 4.13 -13.26
CA ASP A 15 6.77 4.62 -12.10
C ASP A 15 6.04 4.47 -10.75
N PHE A 16 5.35 3.34 -10.57
CA PHE A 16 4.61 3.06 -9.34
C PHE A 16 5.55 2.99 -8.12
N PRO A 17 5.26 3.73 -7.03
CA PRO A 17 6.16 3.78 -5.87
C PRO A 17 6.16 2.45 -5.11
N GLY A 18 7.36 2.00 -4.72
CA GLY A 18 7.51 0.73 -3.99
C GLY A 18 7.35 -0.53 -4.85
N GLU A 19 7.31 -0.36 -6.17
CA GLU A 19 7.25 -1.43 -7.17
C GLU A 19 6.05 -2.38 -6.97
N THR A 20 6.16 -3.60 -7.50
CA THR A 20 5.07 -4.58 -7.56
C THR A 20 4.63 -5.07 -6.18
N GLU A 21 5.55 -5.17 -5.25
CA GLU A 21 5.34 -5.69 -3.90
C GLU A 21 4.46 -4.74 -3.08
N ALA A 22 4.68 -3.43 -3.19
CA ALA A 22 3.84 -2.45 -2.53
C ALA A 22 2.42 -2.44 -3.11
N PHE A 23 2.30 -2.53 -4.45
CA PHE A 23 1.00 -2.62 -5.11
C PHE A 23 0.22 -3.88 -4.67
N GLU A 24 0.88 -5.04 -4.61
CA GLU A 24 0.26 -6.28 -4.17
C GLU A 24 -0.31 -6.16 -2.75
N LEU A 25 0.41 -5.49 -1.83
CA LEU A 25 -0.07 -5.26 -0.46
C LEU A 25 -1.27 -4.30 -0.43
N CYS A 26 -1.25 -3.22 -1.20
CA CYS A 26 -2.40 -2.34 -1.36
C CYS A 26 -3.62 -3.10 -1.91
N ALA A 27 -3.44 -3.91 -2.96
CA ALA A 27 -4.51 -4.70 -3.55
C ALA A 27 -5.07 -5.73 -2.56
N LYS A 28 -4.21 -6.47 -1.85
CA LYS A 28 -4.62 -7.41 -0.81
C LYS A 28 -5.49 -6.74 0.25
N PHE A 29 -5.10 -5.55 0.71
CA PHE A 29 -5.90 -4.76 1.63
C PHE A 29 -7.31 -4.47 1.07
N CYS A 30 -7.41 -3.99 -0.18
CA CYS A 30 -8.70 -3.72 -0.83
C CYS A 30 -9.61 -4.95 -0.92
N TYR A 31 -9.03 -6.15 -1.09
CA TYR A 31 -9.77 -7.41 -1.12
C TYR A 31 -10.03 -8.03 0.27
N GLY A 32 -9.72 -7.31 1.36
CA GLY A 32 -9.90 -7.81 2.73
C GLY A 32 -8.92 -8.93 3.12
N ILE A 33 -7.83 -9.10 2.37
CA ILE A 33 -6.78 -10.07 2.66
C ILE A 33 -5.83 -9.46 3.70
N THR A 34 -5.49 -10.24 4.72
CA THR A 34 -4.52 -9.82 5.74
C THR A 34 -3.14 -9.58 5.11
N ILE A 35 -2.56 -8.42 5.38
CA ILE A 35 -1.21 -8.02 4.96
C ILE A 35 -0.25 -8.03 6.15
N THR A 36 1.04 -8.27 5.88
CA THR A 36 2.09 -8.19 6.89
C THR A 36 2.95 -6.94 6.66
N LEU A 37 2.98 -6.08 7.67
CA LEU A 37 3.71 -4.82 7.66
C LEU A 37 4.87 -4.87 8.66
N CYS A 38 5.98 -4.24 8.29
CA CYS A 38 7.18 -4.17 9.11
C CYS A 38 8.12 -3.07 8.61
N ALA A 39 9.23 -2.88 9.30
CA ALA A 39 10.16 -1.77 9.04
C ALA A 39 10.70 -1.74 7.60
N HIS A 40 10.81 -2.88 6.90
CA HIS A 40 11.38 -2.94 5.55
C HIS A 40 10.40 -2.57 4.43
N ASN A 41 9.08 -2.74 4.63
CA ASN A 41 8.09 -2.51 3.58
C ASN A 41 7.15 -1.34 3.85
N VAL A 42 7.01 -0.90 5.11
CA VAL A 42 6.01 0.08 5.51
C VAL A 42 6.07 1.39 4.73
N VAL A 43 7.27 1.90 4.40
CA VAL A 43 7.44 3.15 3.63
C VAL A 43 7.00 2.97 2.19
N ALA A 44 7.42 1.89 1.55
CA ALA A 44 7.02 1.57 0.17
C ALA A 44 5.50 1.46 0.05
N VAL A 45 4.86 0.73 0.98
CA VAL A 45 3.40 0.59 1.01
C VAL A 45 2.72 1.92 1.31
N ARG A 46 3.27 2.76 2.19
CA ARG A 46 2.72 4.10 2.45
C ARG A 46 2.73 4.97 1.20
N CYS A 47 3.84 4.98 0.45
CA CYS A 47 3.93 5.74 -0.79
C CYS A 47 2.96 5.22 -1.87
N ALA A 48 2.83 3.90 -1.99
CA ALA A 48 1.86 3.23 -2.86
C ALA A 48 0.41 3.56 -2.49
N ALA A 49 0.06 3.47 -1.20
CA ALA A 49 -1.28 3.76 -0.71
C ALA A 49 -1.66 5.24 -0.94
N GLU A 50 -0.72 6.16 -0.73
CA GLU A 50 -0.91 7.58 -1.06
C GLU A 50 -1.14 7.80 -2.56
N TYR A 51 -0.30 7.18 -3.40
CA TYR A 51 -0.44 7.27 -4.86
C TYR A 51 -1.79 6.73 -5.36
N LEU A 52 -2.30 5.69 -4.71
CA LEU A 52 -3.60 5.09 -5.00
C LEU A 52 -4.77 5.78 -4.30
N GLU A 53 -4.53 6.92 -3.63
CA GLU A 53 -5.55 7.71 -2.91
C GLU A 53 -6.33 6.87 -1.87
N MET A 54 -5.65 5.92 -1.21
CA MET A 54 -6.23 5.05 -0.17
C MET A 54 -6.35 5.79 1.18
N THR A 55 -7.07 6.90 1.18
CA THR A 55 -7.19 7.86 2.30
C THR A 55 -8.55 7.77 2.99
N GLU A 56 -8.66 8.46 4.13
CA GLU A 56 -9.91 8.59 4.90
C GLU A 56 -11.01 9.36 4.15
N GLU A 57 -10.67 10.07 3.06
CA GLU A 57 -11.66 10.76 2.23
C GLU A 57 -12.53 9.77 1.44
N VAL A 58 -11.98 8.57 1.17
CA VAL A 58 -12.66 7.50 0.42
C VAL A 58 -13.38 6.54 1.37
N GLU A 59 -12.73 6.11 2.44
CA GLU A 59 -13.27 5.15 3.41
C GLU A 59 -12.67 5.36 4.80
N THR A 60 -13.47 5.20 5.86
CA THR A 60 -12.95 5.28 7.24
C THR A 60 -12.01 4.12 7.57
N GLU A 61 -10.91 4.41 8.24
CA GLU A 61 -9.81 3.49 8.54
C GLU A 61 -9.12 2.89 7.30
N ASN A 62 -8.94 3.68 6.25
CA ASN A 62 -8.24 3.25 5.04
C ASN A 62 -6.73 3.05 5.29
N LEU A 63 -6.05 2.49 4.30
CA LEU A 63 -4.70 1.98 4.43
C LEU A 63 -3.69 3.06 4.84
N VAL A 64 -3.77 4.28 4.31
CA VAL A 64 -2.84 5.37 4.68
C VAL A 64 -2.90 5.64 6.19
N GLN A 65 -4.09 5.80 6.77
CA GLN A 65 -4.25 6.07 8.20
C GLN A 65 -3.72 4.92 9.06
N ARG A 66 -3.96 3.67 8.66
CA ARG A 66 -3.45 2.48 9.37
C ARG A 66 -1.92 2.40 9.33
N LEU A 67 -1.30 2.75 8.21
CA LEU A 67 0.16 2.78 8.07
C LEU A 67 0.79 3.89 8.92
N GLU A 68 0.19 5.09 8.97
CA GLU A 68 0.67 6.17 9.81
C GLU A 68 0.61 5.83 11.30
N LEU A 69 -0.47 5.17 11.73
CA LEU A 69 -0.58 4.66 13.08
C LEU A 69 0.49 3.60 13.37
N PHE A 70 0.76 2.67 12.47
CA PHE A 70 1.81 1.68 12.65
C PHE A 70 3.22 2.30 12.73
N LEU A 71 3.50 3.29 11.86
CA LEU A 71 4.76 4.04 11.90
C LEU A 71 4.97 4.74 13.23
N THR A 72 3.97 5.47 13.71
CA THR A 72 4.06 6.29 14.93
C THR A 72 4.02 5.48 16.22
N SER A 73 3.23 4.40 16.26
CA SER A 73 3.02 3.59 17.46
C SER A 73 4.00 2.43 17.61
N CYS A 74 4.54 1.90 16.50
CA CYS A 74 5.45 0.74 16.53
C CYS A 74 6.85 1.10 16.02
N VAL A 75 6.96 1.50 14.75
CA VAL A 75 8.28 1.64 14.08
C VAL A 75 9.12 2.72 14.74
N PHE A 76 8.58 3.94 14.91
CA PHE A 76 9.33 5.07 15.47
C PHE A 76 9.61 4.97 16.97
N LYS A 77 9.09 3.95 17.65
CA LYS A 77 9.42 3.67 19.05
C LYS A 77 10.73 2.87 19.19
N SER A 78 11.23 2.29 18.11
CA SER A 78 12.46 1.50 18.08
C SER A 78 13.47 2.18 17.18
N TRP A 79 14.58 2.67 17.74
CA TRP A 79 15.61 3.35 16.93
C TRP A 79 16.19 2.46 15.83
N ARG A 80 16.24 1.13 16.06
CA ARG A 80 16.70 0.16 15.04
C ARG A 80 15.71 0.06 13.90
N ASP A 81 14.42 -0.05 14.21
CA ASP A 81 13.38 -0.15 13.18
C ASP A 81 13.24 1.18 12.43
N SER A 82 13.32 2.32 13.13
CA SER A 82 13.41 3.64 12.49
C SER A 82 14.58 3.73 11.52
N LEU A 83 15.75 3.22 11.88
CA LEU A 83 16.91 3.23 11.00
C LEU A 83 16.68 2.33 9.77
N VAL A 84 16.17 1.12 9.96
CA VAL A 84 15.85 0.18 8.87
C VAL A 84 14.82 0.80 7.92
N THR A 85 13.80 1.46 8.45
CA THR A 85 12.74 2.10 7.66
C THR A 85 13.25 3.29 6.85
N LEU A 86 14.25 4.01 7.35
CA LEU A 86 14.86 5.14 6.63
C LEU A 86 16.01 4.73 5.71
N GLN A 87 16.54 3.52 5.86
CA GLN A 87 17.48 2.93 4.91
C GLN A 87 16.71 2.44 3.69
N THR A 88 16.41 3.38 2.79
CA THR A 88 16.02 3.10 1.40
C THR A 88 17.25 2.91 0.53
#